data_AF-A0A7V1JIW2-F1
#
_entry.id   AF-A0A7V1JIW2-F1
#
_cell.length_a   1.000
_cell.length_b   1.000
_cell.length_c   1.000
_cell.angle_alpha   90.00
_cell.angle_beta   90.00
_cell.angle_gamma   90.00
#
_symmetry.space_group_name_H-M   'P 1'
#
loop_
_entity.id
_entity.type
_entity.pdbx_description
1 polymer ?
#
loop_
_entity_poly.entity_id
_entity_poly.type
_entity_poly.pdbx_seq_one_letter_code
_entity_poly.pdbx_strand_id
1 'polypeptide(L)'
;MSALFGKGGSLFNTVVNFFKEDDWHFDQMEGKPILRMGFRGDSGSWRCYAQVREEQQQFVFYSILDVNVPEGRRQAIAEFLTRANYGL
;
A
#
# COMPACT_ATOMS: atom_id res chain seq x y z
N MET A 1 -24.77 -0.46 28.77
CA MET A 1 -25.31 -1.46 27.82
C MET A 1 -24.50 -1.39 26.54
N SER A 2 -23.48 -2.23 26.43
CA SER A 2 -22.88 -2.74 25.20
C SER A 2 -21.77 -3.69 25.64
N ALA A 3 -22.18 -4.90 26.00
CA ALA A 3 -21.27 -6.02 25.76
C ALA A 3 -21.15 -6.14 24.23
N LEU A 4 -20.00 -6.59 23.74
CA LEU A 4 -19.86 -7.58 22.66
C LEU A 4 -18.50 -7.44 21.92
N PHE A 5 -17.90 -8.60 21.70
CA PHE A 5 -16.72 -8.92 20.86
C PHE A 5 -15.34 -8.81 21.52
N GLY A 6 -14.67 -9.97 21.59
CA GLY A 6 -13.32 -10.15 22.11
C GLY A 6 -12.25 -9.46 21.26
N LYS A 7 -10.99 -9.61 21.71
CA LYS A 7 -9.74 -9.14 21.09
C LYS A 7 -9.55 -9.60 19.62
N GLY A 8 -10.35 -9.11 18.68
CA GLY A 8 -10.25 -9.36 17.24
C GLY A 8 -11.02 -8.31 16.46
N GLY A 9 -10.35 -7.20 16.09
CA GLY A 9 -10.92 -6.19 15.21
C GLY A 9 -11.01 -6.65 13.75
N SER A 10 -11.68 -5.89 12.89
CA SER A 10 -11.67 -6.12 11.43
C SER A 10 -10.25 -6.11 10.86
N LEU A 11 -10.05 -6.70 9.68
CA LEU A 11 -8.75 -6.65 8.99
C LEU A 11 -8.34 -5.18 8.76
N PHE A 12 -9.30 -4.31 8.47
CA PHE A 12 -9.06 -2.88 8.39
C PHE A 12 -8.53 -2.27 9.70
N ASN A 13 -9.14 -2.59 10.85
CA ASN A 13 -8.65 -2.10 12.14
C ASN A 13 -7.25 -2.62 12.46
N THR A 14 -6.95 -3.86 12.09
CA THR A 14 -5.62 -4.46 12.25
C THR A 14 -4.58 -3.68 11.44
N VAL A 15 -4.88 -3.36 10.18
CA VAL A 15 -3.99 -2.57 9.31
C VAL A 15 -3.81 -1.13 9.84
N VAL A 16 -4.89 -0.48 10.30
CA VAL A 16 -4.81 0.86 10.90
C VAL A 16 -3.93 0.87 12.15
N ASN A 17 -4.07 -0.14 13.02
CA ASN A 17 -3.25 -0.24 14.22
C ASN A 17 -1.78 -0.47 13.87
N PHE A 18 -1.48 -1.36 12.92
CA PHE A 18 -0.11 -1.58 12.44
C PHE A 18 0.57 -0.27 12.02
N PHE A 19 -0.08 0.52 11.15
CA PHE A 19 0.51 1.78 10.68
C PHE A 19 0.61 2.85 11.78
N LYS A 20 -0.28 2.85 12.78
CA LYS A 20 -0.16 3.76 13.94
C LYS A 20 0.97 3.36 14.88
N GLU A 21 1.13 2.07 15.15
CA GLU A 21 2.18 1.53 16.01
C GLU A 21 3.58 1.76 15.42
N ASP A 22 3.69 1.70 14.08
CA ASP A 22 4.93 1.98 13.34
C ASP A 22 5.12 3.48 13.01
N ASP A 23 4.29 4.36 13.59
CA ASP A 23 4.32 5.83 13.44
C ASP A 23 4.27 6.36 11.99
N TRP A 24 3.50 5.70 11.14
CA TRP A 24 3.27 6.17 9.78
C TRP A 24 2.24 7.30 9.75
N HIS A 25 2.53 8.32 8.95
CA HIS A 25 1.57 9.36 8.62
C HIS A 25 0.71 8.94 7.41
N PHE A 26 -0.60 8.83 7.60
CA PHE A 26 -1.53 8.43 6.56
C PHE A 26 -2.89 9.11 6.69
N ASP A 27 -3.59 9.22 5.57
CA ASP A 27 -5.00 9.59 5.49
C ASP A 27 -5.84 8.38 5.13
N GLN A 28 -7.01 8.20 5.73
CA GLN A 28 -8.00 7.27 5.20
C GLN A 28 -8.75 7.93 4.03
N MET A 29 -8.90 7.21 2.91
CA MET A 29 -9.74 7.66 1.80
C MET A 29 -11.22 7.59 2.20
N GLU A 30 -11.97 8.66 1.92
CA GLU A 30 -13.36 8.81 2.30
C GLU A 30 -14.22 7.61 1.84
N GLY A 31 -14.93 7.01 2.80
CA GLY A 31 -15.84 5.89 2.57
C GLY A 31 -15.17 4.59 2.10
N LYS A 32 -13.84 4.49 2.14
CA LYS A 32 -13.10 3.32 1.62
C LYS A 32 -12.16 2.74 2.69
N PRO A 33 -11.98 1.40 2.73
CA PRO A 33 -11.00 0.75 3.58
C PRO A 33 -9.59 0.85 2.94
N ILE A 34 -9.15 2.08 2.66
CA ILE A 34 -7.89 2.38 2.00
C ILE A 34 -7.19 3.50 2.78
N LEU A 35 -5.96 3.25 3.22
CA LEU A 35 -5.07 4.29 3.75
C LEU A 35 -4.12 4.74 2.65
N ARG A 36 -3.95 6.06 2.51
CA ARG A 36 -3.03 6.70 1.57
C ARG A 36 -1.90 7.36 2.35
N MET A 37 -0.67 7.15 1.91
CA MET A 37 0.53 7.71 2.54
C MET A 37 1.61 7.99 1.50
N GLY A 38 2.58 8.84 1.87
CA GLY A 38 3.77 9.09 1.08
C GLY A 38 4.98 8.43 1.73
N PHE A 39 5.88 7.88 0.92
CA PHE A 39 7.16 7.36 1.39
C PHE A 39 8.30 7.92 0.54
N ARG A 40 9.35 8.45 1.17
CA ARG A 40 10.55 8.92 0.46
C ARG A 40 11.67 7.93 0.72
N GLY A 41 12.02 7.17 -0.30
CA GLY A 41 13.21 6.33 -0.31
C GLY A 41 14.40 7.05 -0.93
N ASP A 42 15.56 6.40 -0.92
CA ASP A 42 16.82 6.98 -1.40
C ASP A 42 16.79 7.41 -2.87
N SER A 43 16.02 6.68 -3.69
CA SER A 43 15.96 6.88 -5.16
C SER A 43 14.62 7.42 -5.66
N GLY A 44 13.71 7.83 -4.78
CA GLY A 44 12.41 8.33 -5.23
C GLY A 44 11.39 8.56 -4.12
N SER A 45 10.35 9.34 -4.47
CA SER A 45 9.16 9.49 -3.65
C SER A 45 8.04 8.63 -4.21
N TRP A 46 7.38 7.89 -3.32
CA TRP A 46 6.38 6.89 -3.62
C TRP A 46 5.05 7.30 -3.02
N ARG A 47 3.98 7.12 -3.79
CA ARG A 47 2.61 7.20 -3.29
C ARG A 47 2.15 5.78 -2.96
N CYS A 48 1.83 5.55 -1.69
CA CYS A 48 1.48 4.24 -1.19
C CYS A 48 -0.01 4.16 -0.84
N TYR A 49 -0.59 2.98 -1.05
CA TYR A 49 -1.98 2.67 -0.72
C TYR A 49 -2.06 1.33 0.00
N ALA A 50 -2.55 1.34 1.23
CA ALA A 50 -2.87 0.18 2.02
C ALA A 50 -4.36 -0.12 1.88
N GLN A 51 -4.73 -1.05 0.98
CA GLN A 51 -6.11 -1.43 0.71
C GLN A 51 -6.46 -2.73 1.43
N VAL A 52 -7.56 -2.69 2.18
CA VAL A 52 -8.18 -3.90 2.74
C VAL A 52 -9.37 -4.32 1.90
N ARG A 53 -9.41 -5.60 1.58
CA ARG A 53 -10.49 -6.26 0.84
C ARG A 53 -11.10 -7.32 1.76
N GLU A 54 -12.02 -6.88 2.61
CA GLU A 54 -12.59 -7.70 3.70
C GLU A 54 -13.24 -8.99 3.19
N GLU A 55 -14.05 -8.92 2.14
CA GLU A 55 -14.72 -10.13 1.60
C GLU A 55 -13.72 -11.19 1.13
N GLN A 56 -12.58 -10.76 0.59
CA GLN A 56 -11.51 -11.65 0.11
C GLN A 56 -10.49 -11.99 1.21
N GLN A 57 -10.64 -11.42 2.42
CA GLN A 57 -9.69 -11.52 3.53
C GLN A 57 -8.26 -11.16 3.09
N GLN A 58 -8.13 -10.08 2.31
CA GLN A 58 -6.87 -9.66 1.71
C GLN A 58 -6.46 -8.26 2.16
N PHE A 59 -5.16 -8.13 2.41
CA PHE A 59 -4.46 -6.85 2.49
C PHE A 59 -3.58 -6.71 1.25
N VAL A 60 -3.75 -5.61 0.51
CA VAL A 60 -2.94 -5.28 -0.66
C VAL A 60 -2.27 -3.94 -0.42
N PHE A 61 -0.94 -3.94 -0.48
CA PHE A 61 -0.13 -2.73 -0.37
C PHE A 61 0.43 -2.36 -1.74
N TYR A 62 0.02 -1.22 -2.27
CA TYR A 62 0.57 -0.64 -3.49
C TYR A 62 1.63 0.40 -3.11
N SER A 63 2.80 0.34 -3.76
CA SER A 63 3.81 1.39 -3.73
C SER A 63 4.06 1.85 -5.16
N ILE A 64 3.70 3.11 -5.45
CA ILE A 64 3.68 3.64 -6.82
C ILE A 64 4.73 4.74 -6.93
N LEU A 65 5.73 4.53 -7.79
CA LEU A 65 6.67 5.57 -8.18
C LEU A 65 5.98 6.52 -9.17
N ASP A 66 5.78 7.77 -8.78
CA ASP A 66 5.06 8.77 -9.59
C ASP A 66 5.99 9.41 -10.65
N VAL A 67 6.59 8.58 -11.50
CA VAL A 67 7.50 9.00 -12.58
C VAL A 67 7.06 8.37 -13.90
N ASN A 68 6.89 9.22 -14.91
CA ASN A 68 6.64 8.76 -16.27
C ASN A 68 7.94 8.29 -16.92
N VAL A 69 7.93 7.09 -17.50
CA VAL A 69 9.08 6.56 -18.25
C VAL A 69 9.19 7.29 -19.59
N PRO A 70 10.32 7.96 -19.88
CA PRO A 70 10.56 8.60 -21.17
C PRO A 70 10.45 7.59 -22.32
N GLU A 71 9.94 8.02 -23.47
CA GLU A 71 9.64 7.13 -24.60
C GLU A 71 10.83 6.26 -25.01
N GLY A 72 12.00 6.85 -25.20
CA GLY A 72 13.23 6.13 -25.57
C GLY A 72 13.76 5.15 -24.52
N ARG A 73 13.18 5.11 -23.31
CA ARG A 73 13.55 4.18 -22.24
C ARG A 73 12.48 3.12 -21.96
N ARG A 74 11.30 3.20 -22.57
CA ARG A 74 10.16 2.29 -22.27
C ARG A 74 10.51 0.82 -22.47
N GLN A 75 11.18 0.48 -23.58
CA GLN A 75 11.58 -0.91 -23.84
C GLN A 75 12.59 -1.44 -22.82
N ALA A 76 13.64 -0.66 -22.53
CA ALA A 76 14.65 -1.05 -21.55
C ALA A 76 14.06 -1.24 -20.14
N ILE A 77 13.15 -0.33 -19.72
CA ILE A 77 12.46 -0.46 -18.44
C ILE A 77 11.50 -1.66 -18.43
N ALA A 78 10.77 -1.92 -19.52
CA ALA A 78 9.90 -3.08 -19.60
C ALA A 78 10.67 -4.40 -19.48
N GLU A 79 11.80 -4.54 -20.19
CA GLU A 79 12.69 -5.70 -20.08
C GLU A 79 13.22 -5.86 -18.65
N PHE A 80 13.72 -4.76 -18.06
CA PHE A 80 14.19 -4.77 -16.68
C PHE A 80 13.11 -5.23 -15.70
N LEU A 81 11.90 -4.67 -15.77
CA LEU A 81 10.79 -5.06 -14.88
C LEU A 81 10.39 -6.53 -15.07
N THR A 82 10.36 -7.02 -16.31
CA THR A 82 10.08 -8.44 -16.58
C THR A 82 11.13 -9.35 -15.96
N ARG A 83 12.41 -8.99 -16.09
CA ARG A 83 13.51 -9.74 -15.48
C ARG A 83 13.46 -9.70 -13.96
N ALA A 84 13.27 -8.52 -13.37
CA ALA A 84 13.15 -8.38 -11.91
C ALA A 84 12.02 -9.24 -11.35
N ASN A 85 10.86 -9.26 -12.02
CA ASN A 85 9.73 -10.12 -11.66
C ASN A 85 10.00 -11.62 -11.86
N TYR A 86 11.07 -11.98 -12.57
CA TYR A 86 11.55 -13.35 -12.76
C TYR A 86 12.78 -13.68 -11.88
N GLY A 87 13.19 -12.78 -10.97
CA GLY A 87 14.23 -13.01 -9.97
C GLY A 87 15.62 -12.45 -10.30
N LEU A 88 15.69 -11.30 -10.99
CA LEU A 88 16.94 -10.66 -11.47
C LEU A 88 17.24 -9.30 -10.84
#